data_AF-A0A6P4HMG2-F1
#
_entry.id   AF-A0A6P4HMG2-F1
#
_cell.length_a   1.000
_cell.length_b   1.000
_cell.length_c   1.000
_cell.angle_alpha   90.00
_cell.angle_beta   90.00
_cell.angle_gamma   90.00
#
_symmetry.space_group_name_H-M   'P 1'
#
loop_
_entity.id
_entity.type
_entity.pdbx_description
1 polymer ?
#
loop_
_entity_poly.entity_id
_entity_poly.type
_entity_poly.pdbx_seq_one_letter_code
_entity_poly.pdbx_strand_id
1 'polypeptide(L)' 'MTRGNQRDLARAKAQKKLADSNKGKRTDNLTVEQRKARDAEMMREKQKKKEDAAAAAAGTSK' A
#
# COMPACT_ATOMS: atom_id res chain seq x y z
N MET A 1 43.60 -6.70 -11.86
CA MET A 1 42.35 -6.15 -12.45
C MET A 1 41.05 -6.76 -11.88
N THR A 2 41.11 -7.71 -10.93
CA THR A 2 39.93 -8.42 -10.38
C THR A 2 39.14 -7.71 -9.28
N ARG A 3 39.56 -6.51 -8.84
CA ARG A 3 38.87 -5.72 -7.78
C ARG A 3 38.07 -4.52 -8.30
N GLY A 4 38.34 -4.04 -9.53
CA GLY A 4 37.60 -2.93 -10.14
C GLY A 4 36.13 -3.31 -10.36
N ASN A 5 35.90 -4.46 -10.99
CA ASN A 5 34.56 -5.00 -11.22
C ASN A 5 33.76 -5.18 -9.91
N GLN A 6 34.40 -5.69 -8.84
CA GLN A 6 33.73 -5.86 -7.55
C GLN A 6 33.37 -4.53 -6.89
N ARG A 7 34.21 -3.50 -7.04
CA ARG A 7 33.93 -2.17 -6.50
C ARG A 7 32.77 -1.50 -7.22
N ASP A 8 32.71 -1.62 -8.54
CA ASP A 8 31.64 -1.04 -9.33
C ASP A 8 30.31 -1.77 -9.10
N LEU A 9 30.33 -3.09 -8.96
CA LEU A 9 29.15 -3.87 -8.54
C LEU A 9 28.66 -3.48 -7.14
N ALA A 10 29.58 -3.26 -6.19
CA ALA A 10 29.22 -2.82 -4.84
C ALA A 10 28.59 -1.41 -4.86
N ARG A 11 29.14 -0.48 -5.66
CA ARG A 11 28.57 0.86 -5.85
C ARG A 11 27.17 0.80 -6.45
N ALA A 12 26.98 0.00 -7.50
CA ALA A 12 25.67 -0.19 -8.13
C ALA A 12 24.64 -0.79 -7.15
N LYS A 13 25.04 -1.78 -6.34
CA LYS A 13 24.18 -2.35 -5.29
C LYS A 13 23.83 -1.34 -4.20
N ALA A 14 24.78 -0.51 -3.77
CA ALA A 14 24.54 0.53 -2.77
C ALA A 14 23.57 1.60 -3.30
N GLN A 15 23.76 2.05 -4.55
CA GLN A 15 22.85 2.99 -5.20
C GLN A 15 21.44 2.42 -5.34
N LYS A 16 21.32 1.16 -5.76
CA LYS A 16 20.03 0.46 -5.84
C LYS A 16 19.35 0.37 -4.47
N LYS A 17 20.10 -0.02 -3.43
CA LYS A 17 19.58 -0.09 -2.06
C LYS A 17 19.09 1.27 -1.55
N LEU A 18 19.79 2.36 -1.88
CA LEU A 18 19.37 3.71 -1.50
C LEU A 18 18.11 4.16 -2.26
N ALA A 19 18.00 3.81 -3.54
CA ALA A 19 16.81 4.08 -4.34
C ALA A 19 15.59 3.28 -3.82
N ASP A 20 15.78 2.00 -3.51
CA ASP A 20 14.72 1.12 -2.99
C ASP A 20 14.34 1.45 -1.53
N SER A 21 15.26 1.99 -0.73
CA SER A 21 15.01 2.44 0.65
C SER A 21 13.83 3.41 0.74
N ASN A 22 13.67 4.27 -0.26
CA ASN A 22 12.61 5.27 -0.29
C ASN A 22 11.37 4.79 -1.04
N LYS A 23 11.48 3.68 -1.79
CA LYS A 23 10.40 3.09 -2.55
C LYS A 23 9.44 2.37 -1.59
N GLY A 24 8.19 2.81 -1.54
CA GLY A 24 7.17 2.25 -0.65
C GLY A 24 7.14 2.86 0.75
N LYS A 25 7.99 3.84 1.07
CA LYS A 25 7.77 4.71 2.23
C LYS A 25 6.50 5.51 1.98
N ARG A 26 5.46 5.26 2.78
CA ARG A 26 4.19 5.98 2.69
C ARG A 26 4.41 7.41 3.21
N THR A 27 3.96 8.39 2.45
CA THR A 27 4.03 9.83 2.78
C THR A 27 2.80 10.31 3.53
N ASP A 28 1.95 9.39 3.99
CA ASP A 28 0.64 9.67 4.54
C ASP A 28 0.69 10.20 5.98
N ASN A 29 1.89 10.29 6.58
CA ASN A 29 2.17 10.82 7.93
C ASN A 29 1.28 10.24 9.04
N LEU A 30 0.66 9.08 8.79
CA LEU A 30 -0.23 8.43 9.76
C LEU A 30 0.54 7.39 10.55
N THR A 31 0.20 7.30 11.83
CA THR A 31 0.63 6.19 12.65
C THR A 31 -0.01 4.88 12.15
N VAL A 32 0.57 3.75 12.52
CA VAL A 32 0.04 2.42 12.15
C VAL A 32 -1.41 2.24 12.64
N GLU A 33 -1.73 2.77 13.82
CA GLU A 33 -3.06 2.68 14.43
C GLU A 33 -4.09 3.51 13.68
N GLN A 34 -3.75 4.75 13.31
CA GLN A 34 -4.62 5.62 12.51
C GLN A 34 -4.92 5.00 11.13
N ARG A 35 -3.94 4.32 10.53
CA ARG A 35 -4.17 3.57 9.28
C ARG A 35 -5.15 2.42 9.47
N LYS A 36 -4.96 1.61 10.52
CA LYS A 36 -5.89 0.52 10.83
C LYS A 36 -7.32 1.03 11.06
N ALA A 37 -7.47 2.15 11.76
CA ALA A 37 -8.77 2.78 11.97
C ALA A 37 -9.42 3.20 10.65
N ARG A 38 -8.68 3.91 9.79
CA ARG A 38 -9.17 4.32 8.46
C ARG A 38 -9.53 3.12 7.58
N ASP A 39 -8.69 2.09 7.54
CA ASP A 39 -8.95 0.90 6.74
C ASP A 39 -10.20 0.16 7.25
N ALA A 40 -10.39 0.09 8.57
CA ALA A 40 -11.59 -0.48 9.18
C ALA A 40 -12.86 0.34 8.89
N GLU A 41 -12.78 1.67 8.89
CA GLU A 41 -13.88 2.56 8.48
C GLU A 41 -14.25 2.34 7.02
N MET A 42 -13.27 2.35 6.11
CA MET A 42 -13.51 2.06 4.69
C MET A 42 -14.13 0.68 4.46
N MET A 43 -13.74 -0.34 5.23
CA MET A 43 -14.34 -1.68 5.13
C MET A 43 -15.79 -1.69 5.62
N ARG A 44 -16.10 -1.02 6.73
CA ARG A 44 -17.48 -0.88 7.23
C ARG A 44 -18.36 -0.12 6.23
N GLU A 45 -17.86 0.95 5.64
CA GLU A 45 -18.59 1.67 4.59
C GLU A 45 -18.82 0.83 3.35
N LYS A 46 -17.82 0.05 2.91
CA LYS A 46 -17.98 -0.87 1.77
C LYS A 46 -19.01 -1.95 2.05
N GLN A 47 -19.06 -2.48 3.27
CA GLN A 47 -20.06 -3.45 3.68
C GLN A 47 -21.46 -2.83 3.64
N LYS A 48 -21.66 -1.67 4.29
CA LYS A 48 -22.93 -0.94 4.26
C LYS A 48 -23.38 -0.65 2.83
N LYS A 49 -22.50 -0.10 1.98
CA LYS A 49 -22.82 0.17 0.56
C LYS A 49 -23.23 -1.09 -0.20
N LYS A 50 -22.62 -2.25 0.10
CA LYS A 50 -23.00 -3.52 -0.51
C LYS A 50 -24.35 -4.01 0.00
N GLU A 51 -24.62 -3.87 1.29
CA GLU A 51 -25.93 -4.20 1.89
C GLU A 51 -27.04 -3.31 1.32
N ASP A 52 -26.81 -2.00 1.25
CA ASP A 52 -27.75 -1.04 0.66
C ASP A 52 -28.00 -1.34 -0.83
N ALA A 53 -26.96 -1.66 -1.60
CA ALA A 53 -27.09 -2.05 -3.00
C ALA A 53 -27.84 -3.38 -3.17
N ALA A 54 -27.60 -4.36 -2.29
CA ALA A 54 -28.32 -5.63 -2.29
C ALA A 54 -29.80 -5.43 -1.91
N ALA A 55 -30.10 -4.58 -0.94
CA ALA A 55 -31.46 -4.23 -0.55
C ALA A 55 -32.21 -3.49 -1.67
N ALA A 56 -31.55 -2.54 -2.35
CA ALA A 56 -32.13 -1.84 -3.49
C ALA A 56 -32.40 -2.77 -4.68
N ALA A 57 -31.51 -3.73 -4.94
CA ALA A 57 -31.71 -4.75 -5.97
C ALA A 57 -32.88 -5.71 -5.65
N ALA A 58 -33.01 -6.13 -4.39
CA ALA A 58 -34.11 -6.99 -3.93
C ALA A 58 -35.47 -6.27 -3.90
N GLY A 59 -35.48 -4.96 -3.65
CA GLY A 59 -36.70 -4.14 -3.67
C GLY A 59 -37.23 -3.82 -5.08
N THR A 60 -36.39 -3.95 -6.12
CA THR A 60 -36.78 -3.69 -7.51
C THR A 60 -37.40 -4.93 -8.19
N SER A 61 -37.25 -6.12 -7.60
CA SER A 61 -37.75 -7.39 -8.16
C SER A 61 -39.09 -7.87 -7.60
N LYS A 62 -39.89 -6.98 -6.99
CA LYS A 62 -41.21 -7.31 -6.43
C LYS A 62 -42.27 -6.33 -6.92
#